data_AF-A0A4Z0CCJ0-F1
#
_entry.id   AF-A0A4Z0CCJ0-F1
#
_cell.length_a   1.000
_cell.length_b   1.000
_cell.length_c   1.000
_cell.angle_alpha   90.00
_cell.angle_beta   90.00
_cell.angle_gamma   90.00
#
_symmetry.space_group_name_H-M   'P 1'
#
loop_
_entity.id
_entity.type
_entity.pdbx_description
1 polymer ?
#
loop_
_entity_poly.entity_id
_entity_poly.type
_entity_poly.pdbx_seq_one_letter_code
_entity_poly.pdbx_strand_id
1 'polypeptide(L)'
;MGRTQWREVGGHAPTRRRPAKRREAAAKGAISAHRGGRRLTLPWGQGPQSRHSSRDTPMQTSFTRAHATMLLRYSGISFISGAVNHGFFSGTRSFATAAVGIVLFAAAFRLEHGDDRAATWRKLLWSALLSVGLGFFTGGLQHFPDSPARSAWVVPLGFAVSVAAFVALEFPAWTKQVTRYAALGGVVVVAGSLAALQLLRANPEWLGTHAHGDDHGAATSGVAAAQVVNRSVAVAMGDDMRFSPASLHVAAGETVRISLTNRGQVDHELVIGTPAELKVHAQAMREGEAHAHGGGAAIRLAPGATGELVVTFRDAGPLEFACLIPGHFEAGMRGDIAVAQANAAPVDAAKPAPAAHGSHKH
;
A
#
# COMPACT_ATOMS: atom_id res chain seq x y z
N MET A 1 61.60 33.00 2.55
CA MET A 1 61.18 32.97 3.98
C MET A 1 60.50 31.63 4.25
N GLY A 2 61.01 30.87 5.25
CA GLY A 2 60.49 29.64 5.90
C GLY A 2 59.85 28.54 5.05
N ARG A 3 60.50 27.38 4.74
CA ARG A 3 60.69 26.17 5.60
C ARG A 3 59.37 25.71 6.28
N THR A 4 58.88 24.46 6.17
CA THR A 4 59.60 23.18 6.10
C THR A 4 58.72 22.01 5.63
N GLN A 5 59.41 21.01 5.09
CA GLN A 5 59.01 19.72 4.53
C GLN A 5 58.54 18.63 5.52
N TRP A 6 57.71 17.71 5.01
CA TRP A 6 57.68 16.22 5.11
C TRP A 6 58.14 15.48 6.38
N ARG A 7 57.39 14.45 6.84
CA ARG A 7 57.49 13.03 6.41
C ARG A 7 56.60 12.09 7.24
N GLU A 8 56.22 10.99 6.60
CA GLU A 8 55.49 9.81 7.09
C GLU A 8 56.25 8.95 8.12
N VAL A 9 55.50 8.02 8.74
CA VAL A 9 55.72 6.55 8.85
C VAL A 9 55.56 6.02 10.29
N GLY A 10 54.72 4.99 10.43
CA GLY A 10 55.02 3.84 11.29
C GLY A 10 54.22 3.71 12.59
N GLY A 11 53.30 2.74 12.63
CA GLY A 11 52.50 2.42 13.81
C GLY A 11 53.17 1.51 14.82
N HIS A 12 52.39 1.04 15.82
CA HIS A 12 52.45 -0.27 16.49
C HIS A 12 51.42 -0.29 17.65
N ALA A 13 50.58 -1.32 17.71
CA ALA A 13 50.02 -1.85 18.98
C ALA A 13 51.01 -2.90 19.55
N PRO A 14 50.79 -3.64 20.67
CA PRO A 14 49.62 -3.73 21.58
C PRO A 14 49.99 -3.89 23.09
N THR A 15 48.96 -4.18 23.92
CA THR A 15 48.92 -5.15 25.06
C THR A 15 48.63 -4.67 26.50
N ARG A 16 47.45 -5.13 26.98
CA ARG A 16 47.06 -5.73 28.28
C ARG A 16 47.94 -5.54 29.53
N ARG A 17 47.27 -5.30 30.68
CA ARG A 17 47.22 -6.22 31.86
C ARG A 17 46.27 -5.72 32.99
N ARG A 18 45.29 -6.56 33.35
CA ARG A 18 44.80 -6.79 34.74
C ARG A 18 45.78 -7.80 35.41
N PRO A 19 45.87 -8.03 36.76
CA PRO A 19 44.74 -8.26 37.67
C PRO A 19 44.93 -8.02 39.22
N ALA A 20 43.79 -8.05 39.94
CA ALA A 20 43.45 -8.74 41.21
C ALA A 20 44.31 -8.73 42.52
N LYS A 21 43.55 -8.51 43.62
CA LYS A 21 43.43 -9.27 44.90
C LYS A 21 44.19 -8.84 46.18
N ARG A 22 43.46 -9.06 47.31
CA ARG A 22 43.86 -9.34 48.72
C ARG A 22 44.11 -8.09 49.60
N ARG A 23 43.72 -7.93 50.88
CA ARG A 23 43.35 -8.73 52.08
C ARG A 23 42.45 -7.83 52.98
N GLU A 24 41.38 -8.24 53.68
CA GLU A 24 41.23 -9.14 54.85
C GLU A 24 41.80 -8.61 56.19
N ALA A 25 40.88 -8.31 57.14
CA ALA A 25 40.87 -8.69 58.58
C ALA A 25 40.70 -7.59 59.66
N ALA A 26 39.66 -7.79 60.49
CA ALA A 26 39.58 -7.66 61.97
C ALA A 26 39.66 -6.25 62.62
N ALA A 27 39.01 -5.89 63.74
CA ALA A 27 38.00 -6.43 64.67
C ALA A 27 37.68 -5.24 65.65
N LYS A 28 36.53 -5.08 66.33
CA LYS A 28 36.08 -5.70 67.60
C LYS A 28 34.92 -4.85 68.15
N GLY A 29 33.99 -5.45 68.91
CA GLY A 29 33.11 -4.71 69.83
C GLY A 29 31.76 -5.38 70.08
N ALA A 30 31.71 -6.31 71.04
CA ALA A 30 30.54 -7.07 71.48
C ALA A 30 29.69 -6.32 72.54
N ILE A 31 28.44 -6.76 72.74
CA ILE A 31 27.68 -7.01 74.01
C ILE A 31 26.24 -7.38 73.56
N SER A 32 25.86 -8.68 73.58
CA SER A 32 25.11 -9.43 74.63
C SER A 32 23.65 -8.97 74.82
N ALA A 33 22.60 -9.77 74.98
CA ALA A 33 22.25 -11.17 74.77
C ALA A 33 20.74 -11.25 75.11
N HIS A 34 19.93 -12.05 74.40
CA HIS A 34 18.88 -12.82 75.10
C HIS A 34 18.45 -14.07 74.32
N ARG A 35 18.06 -15.06 75.11
CA ARG A 35 18.12 -16.51 74.95
C ARG A 35 16.81 -17.08 74.39
N GLY A 36 16.92 -18.14 73.59
CA GLY A 36 15.85 -19.11 73.31
C GLY A 36 15.81 -19.52 71.84
N GLY A 37 16.20 -20.70 71.36
CA GLY A 37 16.44 -21.98 72.02
C GLY A 37 15.63 -23.07 71.33
N ARG A 38 16.07 -23.53 70.14
CA ARG A 38 16.04 -24.93 69.69
C ARG A 38 16.61 -25.06 68.26
N ARG A 39 17.81 -25.63 68.19
CA ARG A 39 18.47 -26.13 66.98
C ARG A 39 18.24 -27.65 66.97
N LEU A 40 17.55 -28.18 65.97
CA LEU A 40 17.46 -29.61 65.70
C LEU A 40 18.23 -29.89 64.41
N THR A 41 19.25 -30.73 64.53
CA THR A 41 20.12 -31.21 63.46
C THR A 41 19.60 -32.56 62.92
N LEU A 42 19.35 -32.60 61.59
CA LEU A 42 19.59 -33.65 60.57
C LEU A 42 19.10 -35.11 60.84
N PRO A 43 18.54 -35.83 59.84
CA PRO A 43 19.40 -36.40 58.78
C PRO A 43 18.79 -36.47 57.36
N TRP A 44 19.69 -36.62 56.40
CA TRP A 44 19.42 -37.01 55.02
C TRP A 44 18.90 -38.46 54.94
N GLY A 45 17.90 -38.70 54.08
CA GLY A 45 17.61 -40.01 53.50
C GLY A 45 16.19 -40.54 53.69
N GLN A 46 15.59 -41.00 52.58
CA GLN A 46 14.37 -41.82 52.43
C GLN A 46 13.05 -41.04 52.37
N GLY A 47 12.54 -40.85 51.15
CA GLY A 47 11.30 -40.14 50.86
C GLY A 47 10.04 -41.01 51.04
N PRO A 48 8.86 -40.39 51.27
CA PRO A 48 7.59 -41.06 51.10
C PRO A 48 7.07 -40.85 49.68
N GLN A 49 6.86 -41.96 48.97
CA GLN A 49 6.09 -42.04 47.73
C GLN A 49 4.73 -41.36 47.94
N SER A 50 4.55 -40.17 47.38
CA SER A 50 3.25 -39.51 47.30
C SER A 50 2.78 -39.55 45.85
N ARG A 51 1.79 -40.43 45.66
CA ARG A 51 0.70 -40.42 44.68
C ARG A 51 0.88 -39.42 43.54
N HIS A 52 1.10 -39.95 42.33
CA HIS A 52 0.91 -39.23 41.09
C HIS A 52 -0.51 -38.63 41.06
N SER A 53 -0.66 -37.37 41.47
CA SER A 53 -1.73 -36.55 40.94
C SER A 53 -1.32 -36.23 39.50
N SER A 54 -1.98 -36.84 38.54
CA SER A 54 -2.03 -36.39 37.15
C SER A 54 -2.55 -34.95 37.16
N ARG A 55 -1.66 -34.00 37.40
CA ARG A 55 -1.84 -32.61 37.02
C ARG A 55 -1.68 -32.62 35.51
N ASP A 56 -2.77 -32.38 34.81
CA ASP A 56 -2.80 -32.08 33.39
C ASP A 56 -1.70 -31.06 33.10
N THR A 57 -0.58 -31.56 32.59
CA THR A 57 0.52 -30.73 32.14
C THR A 57 0.05 -30.17 30.80
N PRO A 58 -0.03 -28.85 30.61
CA PRO A 58 -0.39 -28.30 29.31
C PRO A 58 0.57 -28.90 28.28
N MET A 59 -0.01 -29.62 27.33
CA MET A 59 0.70 -30.33 26.27
C MET A 59 1.72 -29.36 25.66
N GLN A 60 3.02 -29.57 25.91
CA GLN A 60 4.05 -28.74 25.29
C GLN A 60 3.91 -28.87 23.78
N THR A 61 3.36 -27.86 23.12
CA THR A 61 3.37 -27.79 21.66
C THR A 61 4.83 -27.83 21.21
N SER A 62 5.18 -28.83 20.41
CA SER A 62 6.55 -28.94 19.90
C SER A 62 6.93 -27.65 19.18
N PHE A 63 8.20 -27.23 19.31
CA PHE A 63 8.73 -26.05 18.63
C PHE A 63 8.34 -26.03 17.15
N THR A 64 8.47 -27.19 16.47
CA THR A 64 8.09 -27.36 15.06
C THR A 64 6.62 -27.02 14.80
N ARG A 65 5.70 -27.46 15.67
CA ARG A 65 4.26 -27.18 15.49
C ARG A 65 3.96 -25.70 15.74
N ALA A 66 4.52 -25.12 16.79
CA ALA A 66 4.33 -23.70 17.08
C ALA A 66 4.89 -22.80 15.94
N HIS A 67 6.07 -23.12 15.44
CA HIS A 67 6.71 -22.41 14.34
C HIS A 67 5.93 -22.58 13.03
N ALA A 68 5.51 -23.81 12.68
CA ALA A 68 4.74 -24.07 11.47
C ALA A 68 3.40 -23.32 11.48
N THR A 69 2.69 -23.33 12.62
CA THR A 69 1.47 -22.55 12.81
C THR A 69 1.71 -21.06 12.61
N MET A 70 2.78 -20.51 13.21
CA MET A 70 3.16 -19.11 13.05
C MET A 70 3.36 -18.76 11.57
N LEU A 71 4.20 -19.53 10.85
CA LEU A 71 4.46 -19.29 9.43
C LEU A 71 3.17 -19.31 8.62
N LEU A 72 2.36 -20.37 8.76
CA LEU A 72 1.12 -20.49 8.00
C LEU A 72 0.14 -19.35 8.27
N ARG A 73 0.01 -18.93 9.55
CA ARG A 73 -0.87 -17.83 9.94
C ARG A 73 -0.41 -16.51 9.34
N TYR A 74 0.85 -16.13 9.58
CA TYR A 74 1.35 -14.82 9.15
C TYR A 74 1.56 -14.75 7.63
N SER A 75 1.98 -15.85 6.99
CA SER A 75 1.98 -15.94 5.53
C SER A 75 0.57 -15.82 4.96
N GLY A 76 -0.42 -16.53 5.53
CA GLY A 76 -1.82 -16.42 5.12
C GLY A 76 -2.37 -15.00 5.21
N ILE A 77 -2.16 -14.34 6.35
CA ILE A 77 -2.52 -12.93 6.58
C ILE A 77 -1.84 -12.03 5.53
N SER A 78 -0.53 -12.22 5.30
CA SER A 78 0.23 -11.41 4.34
C SER A 78 -0.28 -11.58 2.90
N PHE A 79 -0.57 -12.81 2.46
CA PHE A 79 -1.12 -13.08 1.13
C PHE A 79 -2.54 -12.50 0.96
N ILE A 80 -3.41 -12.63 1.97
CA ILE A 80 -4.75 -12.04 1.93
C ILE A 80 -4.65 -10.51 1.88
N SER A 81 -3.83 -9.92 2.75
CA SER A 81 -3.58 -8.48 2.79
C SER A 81 -3.04 -7.95 1.46
N GLY A 82 -2.01 -8.59 0.90
CA GLY A 82 -1.42 -8.22 -0.39
C GLY A 82 -2.41 -8.39 -1.55
N ALA A 83 -3.18 -9.48 -1.56
CA ALA A 83 -4.22 -9.70 -2.55
C ALA A 83 -5.33 -8.65 -2.47
N VAL A 84 -5.69 -8.18 -1.29
CA VAL A 84 -6.65 -7.09 -1.12
C VAL A 84 -6.07 -5.77 -1.63
N ASN A 85 -4.82 -5.49 -1.28
CA ASN A 85 -4.16 -4.24 -1.67
C ASN A 85 -3.92 -4.15 -3.20
N HIS A 86 -3.54 -5.26 -3.84
CA HIS A 86 -3.27 -5.33 -5.29
C HIS A 86 -4.45 -5.83 -6.13
N GLY A 87 -5.42 -6.53 -5.54
CA GLY A 87 -6.62 -7.07 -6.21
C GLY A 87 -7.72 -6.09 -6.44
N PHE A 88 -7.67 -4.95 -5.76
CA PHE A 88 -8.42 -3.78 -6.19
C PHE A 88 -7.96 -3.29 -7.59
N PHE A 89 -6.79 -3.73 -8.09
CA PHE A 89 -6.18 -3.24 -9.33
C PHE A 89 -5.93 -4.31 -10.42
N SER A 90 -5.97 -5.62 -10.12
CA SER A 90 -5.92 -6.66 -11.16
C SER A 90 -6.79 -7.87 -10.78
N GLY A 91 -7.79 -8.15 -11.62
CA GLY A 91 -8.88 -9.08 -11.31
C GLY A 91 -8.42 -10.51 -11.05
N THR A 92 -7.72 -11.16 -11.98
CA THR A 92 -7.54 -12.63 -11.91
C THR A 92 -6.41 -13.10 -11.00
N ARG A 93 -5.27 -12.39 -10.98
CA ARG A 93 -4.08 -12.81 -10.20
C ARG A 93 -4.32 -12.67 -8.70
N SER A 94 -5.02 -11.62 -8.31
CA SER A 94 -5.27 -11.36 -6.89
C SER A 94 -6.28 -12.32 -6.27
N PHE A 95 -7.23 -12.86 -7.03
CA PHE A 95 -8.07 -13.96 -6.53
C PHE A 95 -7.24 -15.20 -6.22
N ALA A 96 -6.27 -15.55 -7.07
CA ALA A 96 -5.37 -16.68 -6.83
C ALA A 96 -4.50 -16.44 -5.58
N THR A 97 -3.94 -15.24 -5.44
CA THR A 97 -3.14 -14.85 -4.25
C THR A 97 -3.98 -14.89 -2.97
N ALA A 98 -5.21 -14.38 -3.00
CA ALA A 98 -6.14 -14.46 -1.87
C ALA A 98 -6.49 -15.90 -1.51
N ALA A 99 -6.75 -16.76 -2.51
CA ALA A 99 -7.07 -18.16 -2.30
C ALA A 99 -5.92 -18.92 -1.62
N VAL A 100 -4.67 -18.69 -2.07
CA VAL A 100 -3.47 -19.24 -1.39
C VAL A 100 -3.42 -18.78 0.06
N GLY A 101 -3.62 -17.49 0.31
CA GLY A 101 -3.63 -16.94 1.66
C GLY A 101 -4.70 -17.57 2.57
N ILE A 102 -5.91 -17.76 2.05
CA ILE A 102 -7.03 -18.42 2.78
C ILE A 102 -6.68 -19.87 3.12
N VAL A 103 -6.08 -20.62 2.19
CA VAL A 103 -5.67 -22.01 2.43
C VAL A 103 -4.59 -22.09 3.52
N LEU A 104 -3.56 -21.25 3.46
CA LEU A 104 -2.51 -21.19 4.48
C LEU A 104 -3.09 -20.82 5.85
N PHE A 105 -3.98 -19.84 5.89
CA PHE A 105 -4.63 -19.41 7.12
C PHE A 105 -5.51 -20.50 7.73
N ALA A 106 -6.31 -21.20 6.91
CA ALA A 106 -7.13 -22.33 7.35
C ALA A 106 -6.28 -23.50 7.85
N ALA A 107 -5.13 -23.76 7.21
CA ALA A 107 -4.18 -24.78 7.66
C ALA A 107 -3.58 -24.44 9.04
N ALA A 108 -3.16 -23.19 9.26
CA ALA A 108 -2.71 -22.71 10.57
C ALA A 108 -3.79 -22.90 11.63
N PHE A 109 -5.03 -22.51 11.29
CA PHE A 109 -6.16 -22.61 12.18
C PHE A 109 -6.43 -24.06 12.62
N ARG A 110 -6.42 -25.00 11.67
CA ARG A 110 -6.60 -26.43 11.94
C ARG A 110 -5.51 -26.99 12.85
N LEU A 111 -4.25 -26.55 12.67
CA LEU A 111 -3.13 -26.98 13.48
C LEU A 111 -3.23 -26.52 14.94
N GLU A 112 -3.89 -25.39 15.21
CA GLU A 112 -4.09 -24.88 16.57
C GLU A 112 -5.32 -25.42 17.27
N HIS A 113 -6.45 -25.51 16.56
CA HIS A 113 -7.76 -25.71 17.20
C HIS A 113 -8.33 -27.12 17.03
N GLY A 114 -7.72 -27.98 16.21
CA GLY A 114 -8.25 -29.32 15.96
C GLY A 114 -9.59 -29.28 15.21
N ASP A 115 -10.54 -30.15 15.58
CA ASP A 115 -11.82 -30.35 14.86
C ASP A 115 -13.03 -29.71 15.59
N ASP A 116 -12.80 -28.81 16.54
CA ASP A 116 -13.88 -28.10 17.24
C ASP A 116 -14.41 -26.96 16.35
N ARG A 117 -15.56 -27.14 15.69
CA ARG A 117 -15.98 -26.31 14.53
C ARG A 117 -16.81 -25.06 14.86
N ALA A 118 -17.53 -25.02 15.98
CA ALA A 118 -18.58 -24.02 16.21
C ALA A 118 -18.06 -22.69 16.80
N ALA A 119 -17.14 -22.73 17.77
CA ALA A 119 -16.45 -21.54 18.29
C ALA A 119 -15.38 -20.98 17.31
N THR A 120 -15.14 -21.74 16.25
CA THR A 120 -13.97 -21.69 15.38
C THR A 120 -14.17 -20.82 14.14
N TRP A 121 -15.33 -20.90 13.48
CA TRP A 121 -15.60 -20.10 12.28
C TRP A 121 -15.69 -18.60 12.59
N ARG A 122 -16.18 -18.22 13.79
CA ARG A 122 -16.23 -16.82 14.22
C ARG A 122 -14.83 -16.24 14.41
N LYS A 123 -13.91 -17.02 14.99
CA LYS A 123 -12.49 -16.62 15.12
C LYS A 123 -11.85 -16.50 13.74
N LEU A 124 -12.07 -17.46 12.84
CA LEU A 124 -11.62 -17.40 11.44
C LEU A 124 -12.10 -16.12 10.75
N LEU A 125 -13.39 -15.77 10.89
CA LEU A 125 -13.96 -14.56 10.32
C LEU A 125 -13.29 -13.30 10.85
N TRP A 126 -13.16 -13.16 12.17
CA TRP A 126 -12.53 -11.98 12.76
C TRP A 126 -11.03 -11.90 12.44
N SER A 127 -10.32 -13.02 12.34
CA SER A 127 -8.93 -13.01 11.91
C SER A 127 -8.76 -12.64 10.43
N ALA A 128 -9.65 -13.11 9.55
CA ALA A 128 -9.69 -12.66 8.16
C ALA A 128 -9.98 -11.16 8.08
N LEU A 129 -10.95 -10.67 8.86
CA LEU A 129 -11.29 -9.25 8.90
C LEU A 129 -10.15 -8.40 9.47
N LEU A 130 -9.43 -8.88 10.47
CA LEU A 130 -8.23 -8.23 11.00
C LEU A 130 -7.15 -8.12 9.91
N SER A 131 -6.94 -9.20 9.15
CA SER A 131 -6.01 -9.21 8.02
C SER A 131 -6.39 -8.20 6.94
N VAL A 132 -7.67 -8.14 6.56
CA VAL A 132 -8.19 -7.17 5.57
C VAL A 132 -8.05 -5.74 6.10
N GLY A 133 -8.42 -5.49 7.35
CA GLY A 133 -8.32 -4.17 7.98
C GLY A 133 -6.88 -3.66 8.06
N LEU A 134 -5.94 -4.53 8.45
CA LEU A 134 -4.52 -4.20 8.44
C LEU A 134 -4.01 -3.92 7.02
N GLY A 135 -4.45 -4.70 6.03
CA GLY A 135 -4.08 -4.46 4.63
C GLY A 135 -4.59 -3.13 4.07
N PHE A 136 -5.84 -2.76 4.36
CA PHE A 136 -6.35 -1.43 4.01
C PHE A 136 -5.60 -0.31 4.74
N PHE A 137 -5.27 -0.50 6.01
CA PHE A 137 -4.55 0.50 6.78
C PHE A 137 -3.14 0.72 6.23
N THR A 138 -2.35 -0.35 6.08
CA THR A 138 -0.95 -0.25 5.63
C THR A 138 -0.85 0.06 4.14
N GLY A 139 -1.67 -0.58 3.32
CA GLY A 139 -1.73 -0.35 1.87
C GLY A 139 -2.21 1.06 1.52
N GLY A 140 -3.20 1.57 2.24
CA GLY A 140 -3.65 2.95 2.10
C GLY A 140 -2.55 3.97 2.44
N LEU A 141 -1.69 3.68 3.43
CA LEU A 141 -0.53 4.53 3.75
C LEU A 141 0.55 4.47 2.66
N GLN A 142 0.82 3.29 2.09
CA GLN A 142 1.82 3.11 1.03
C GLN A 142 1.42 3.84 -0.26
N HIS A 143 0.15 3.71 -0.66
CA HIS A 143 -0.38 4.34 -1.87
C HIS A 143 -0.99 5.71 -1.64
N PHE A 144 -0.71 6.34 -0.48
CA PHE A 144 -1.25 7.66 -0.17
C PHE A 144 -0.79 8.72 -1.17
N PRO A 145 0.51 8.81 -1.54
CA PRO A 145 0.95 9.76 -2.57
C PRO A 145 0.37 9.44 -3.95
N ASP A 146 0.19 8.15 -4.29
CA ASP A 146 -0.33 7.75 -5.60
C ASP A 146 -1.82 8.08 -5.76
N SER A 147 -2.61 7.90 -4.69
CA SER A 147 -4.07 8.09 -4.73
C SER A 147 -4.62 8.79 -3.48
N PRO A 148 -4.26 10.06 -3.22
CA PRO A 148 -4.51 10.73 -1.94
C PRO A 148 -5.98 10.76 -1.53
N ALA A 149 -6.89 11.03 -2.49
CA ALA A 149 -8.33 11.09 -2.23
C ALA A 149 -8.90 9.72 -1.81
N ARG A 150 -8.37 8.62 -2.34
CA ARG A 150 -8.78 7.25 -1.97
C ARG A 150 -8.19 6.87 -0.63
N SER A 151 -6.88 7.04 -0.46
CA SER A 151 -6.20 6.68 0.77
C SER A 151 -6.71 7.46 1.98
N ALA A 152 -7.20 8.69 1.79
CA ALA A 152 -7.79 9.50 2.85
C ALA A 152 -8.99 8.86 3.55
N TRP A 153 -9.74 7.96 2.89
CA TRP A 153 -10.83 7.21 3.52
C TRP A 153 -10.49 5.72 3.74
N VAL A 154 -9.64 5.13 2.90
CA VAL A 154 -9.21 3.72 3.05
C VAL A 154 -8.40 3.52 4.34
N VAL A 155 -7.49 4.44 4.68
CA VAL A 155 -6.67 4.33 5.91
C VAL A 155 -7.55 4.36 7.17
N PRO A 156 -8.47 5.34 7.37
CA PRO A 156 -9.40 5.31 8.49
C PRO A 156 -10.29 4.06 8.53
N LEU A 157 -10.77 3.59 7.37
CA LEU A 157 -11.57 2.37 7.29
C LEU A 157 -10.77 1.15 7.75
N GLY A 158 -9.54 0.99 7.26
CA GLY A 158 -8.66 -0.10 7.68
C GLY A 158 -8.36 -0.08 9.17
N PHE A 159 -8.13 1.10 9.75
CA PHE A 159 -7.97 1.27 11.19
C PHE A 159 -9.22 0.84 11.96
N ALA A 160 -10.41 1.30 11.56
CA ALA A 160 -11.65 0.97 12.25
C ALA A 160 -11.95 -0.54 12.21
N VAL A 161 -11.79 -1.16 11.04
CA VAL A 161 -11.98 -2.60 10.83
C VAL A 161 -10.98 -3.42 11.63
N SER A 162 -9.69 -3.04 11.63
CA SER A 162 -8.65 -3.75 12.38
C SER A 162 -8.84 -3.65 13.89
N VAL A 163 -9.21 -2.49 14.43
CA VAL A 163 -9.52 -2.34 15.87
C VAL A 163 -10.73 -3.19 16.25
N ALA A 164 -11.81 -3.15 15.46
CA ALA A 164 -13.00 -3.94 15.75
C ALA A 164 -12.69 -5.45 15.75
N ALA A 165 -11.95 -5.92 14.75
CA ALA A 165 -11.56 -7.31 14.62
C ALA A 165 -10.59 -7.77 15.71
N PHE A 166 -9.60 -6.95 16.06
CA PHE A 166 -8.66 -7.24 17.14
C PHE A 166 -9.37 -7.33 18.49
N VAL A 167 -10.29 -6.40 18.79
CA VAL A 167 -11.08 -6.43 20.02
C VAL A 167 -11.93 -7.70 20.10
N ALA A 168 -12.55 -8.11 19.00
CA ALA A 168 -13.36 -9.32 18.94
C ALA A 168 -12.55 -10.63 19.09
N LEU A 169 -11.25 -10.60 18.80
CA LEU A 169 -10.35 -11.74 18.95
C LEU A 169 -9.74 -11.84 20.36
N GLU A 170 -9.30 -10.72 20.92
CA GLU A 170 -8.46 -10.71 22.12
C GLU A 170 -9.18 -10.32 23.40
N PHE A 171 -10.33 -9.64 23.30
CA PHE A 171 -11.03 -9.12 24.47
C PHE A 171 -12.41 -9.78 24.63
N PRO A 172 -12.82 -10.09 25.86
CA PRO A 172 -14.12 -10.71 26.12
C PRO A 172 -15.29 -9.74 25.89
N ALA A 173 -15.06 -8.43 25.98
CA ALA A 173 -16.07 -7.41 25.79
C ALA A 173 -15.46 -6.05 25.40
N TRP A 174 -16.27 -5.21 24.76
CA TRP A 174 -15.92 -3.84 24.44
C TRP A 174 -15.97 -2.95 25.69
N THR A 175 -14.83 -2.44 26.13
CA THR A 175 -14.74 -1.63 27.37
C THR A 175 -14.64 -0.13 27.08
N LYS A 176 -14.83 0.70 28.12
CA LYS A 176 -14.62 2.16 28.01
C LYS A 176 -13.19 2.53 27.57
N GLN A 177 -12.19 1.74 27.97
CA GLN A 177 -10.80 1.95 27.56
C GLN A 177 -10.62 1.68 26.07
N VAL A 178 -11.22 0.60 25.57
CA VAL A 178 -11.25 0.29 24.13
C VAL A 178 -11.96 1.40 23.35
N THR A 179 -13.12 1.88 23.82
CA THR A 179 -13.81 3.01 23.19
C THR A 179 -12.94 4.26 23.13
N ARG A 180 -12.24 4.60 24.23
CA ARG A 180 -11.34 5.76 24.27
C ARG A 180 -10.18 5.60 23.28
N TYR A 181 -9.55 4.43 23.24
CA TYR A 181 -8.48 4.14 22.29
C TYR A 181 -8.98 4.25 20.84
N ALA A 182 -10.10 3.60 20.51
CA ALA A 182 -10.68 3.61 19.19
C ALA A 182 -11.09 5.03 18.75
N ALA A 183 -11.67 5.82 19.66
CA ALA A 183 -12.07 7.20 19.38
C ALA A 183 -10.86 8.12 19.19
N LEU A 184 -9.89 8.11 20.11
CA LEU A 184 -8.70 8.97 20.02
C LEU A 184 -7.82 8.58 18.83
N GLY A 185 -7.55 7.28 18.66
CA GLY A 185 -6.82 6.74 17.52
C GLY A 185 -7.54 7.04 16.21
N GLY A 186 -8.86 6.87 16.17
CA GLY A 186 -9.69 7.20 15.00
C GLY A 186 -9.61 8.67 14.63
N VAL A 187 -9.69 9.58 15.60
CA VAL A 187 -9.52 11.03 15.39
C VAL A 187 -8.13 11.34 14.83
N VAL A 188 -7.07 10.76 15.40
CA VAL A 188 -5.70 10.96 14.92
C VAL A 188 -5.53 10.44 13.48
N VAL A 189 -6.02 9.24 13.18
CA VAL A 189 -5.92 8.64 11.85
C VAL A 189 -6.71 9.44 10.81
N VAL A 190 -7.94 9.86 11.14
CA VAL A 190 -8.76 10.69 10.24
C VAL A 190 -8.13 12.07 10.03
N ALA A 191 -7.76 12.76 11.11
CA ALA A 191 -7.14 14.08 11.01
C ALA A 191 -5.81 14.03 10.25
N GLY A 192 -4.97 13.03 10.52
CA GLY A 192 -3.71 12.81 9.80
C GLY A 192 -3.93 12.52 8.31
N SER A 193 -4.91 11.67 7.98
CA SER A 193 -5.28 11.36 6.59
C SER A 193 -5.79 12.61 5.85
N LEU A 194 -6.66 13.40 6.48
CA LEU A 194 -7.15 14.64 5.89
C LEU A 194 -6.05 15.69 5.76
N ALA A 195 -5.18 15.84 6.75
CA ALA A 195 -4.04 16.75 6.70
C ALA A 195 -3.07 16.38 5.56
N ALA A 196 -2.76 15.09 5.41
CA ALA A 196 -1.93 14.59 4.31
C ALA A 196 -2.57 14.86 2.94
N LEU A 197 -3.89 14.66 2.82
CA LEU A 197 -4.63 15.00 1.59
C LEU A 197 -4.55 16.50 1.27
N GLN A 198 -4.74 17.38 2.24
CA GLN A 198 -4.64 18.83 2.00
C GLN A 198 -3.20 19.25 1.67
N LEU A 199 -2.21 18.65 2.33
CA LEU A 199 -0.80 18.94 2.07
C LEU A 199 -0.39 18.54 0.65
N LEU A 200 -0.81 17.36 0.17
CA LEU A 200 -0.56 16.91 -1.19
C LEU A 200 -1.33 17.73 -2.24
N ARG A 201 -2.52 18.23 -1.92
CA ARG A 201 -3.26 19.16 -2.79
C ARG A 201 -2.56 20.53 -2.90
N ALA A 202 -1.92 20.98 -1.83
CA ALA A 202 -1.17 22.23 -1.81
C ALA A 202 0.22 22.11 -2.49
N ASN A 203 0.78 20.89 -2.54
CA ASN A 203 2.12 20.61 -3.08
C ASN A 203 2.05 19.47 -4.13
N PRO A 204 1.43 19.72 -5.30
CA PRO A 204 1.21 18.69 -6.32
C PRO A 204 2.53 18.13 -6.90
N GLU A 205 3.65 18.81 -6.74
CA GLU A 205 4.99 18.36 -7.14
C GLU A 205 5.50 17.15 -6.35
N TRP A 206 4.88 16.81 -5.21
CA TRP A 206 5.21 15.60 -4.44
C TRP A 206 4.48 14.35 -4.93
N LEU A 207 3.54 14.50 -5.87
CA LEU A 207 2.84 13.40 -6.52
C LEU A 207 3.73 12.86 -7.64
N GLY A 208 4.53 11.83 -7.37
CA GLY A 208 5.23 11.07 -8.41
C GLY A 208 6.71 10.72 -8.20
N THR A 209 7.28 10.88 -7.00
CA THR A 209 8.74 10.68 -6.81
C THR A 209 9.12 9.49 -5.92
N HIS A 210 8.44 8.33 -5.98
CA HIS A 210 8.94 7.11 -5.33
C HIS A 210 8.55 5.84 -6.10
N ALA A 211 9.05 5.69 -7.33
CA ALA A 211 9.11 4.37 -7.96
C ALA A 211 10.39 3.66 -7.48
N HIS A 212 10.24 2.67 -6.61
CA HIS A 212 11.32 1.72 -6.36
C HIS A 212 11.51 0.89 -7.63
N GLY A 213 12.64 1.12 -8.30
CA GLY A 213 13.11 0.26 -9.36
C GLY A 213 13.49 -1.10 -8.79
N ASP A 214 12.94 -2.14 -9.40
CA ASP A 214 13.65 -3.39 -9.64
C ASP A 214 13.34 -3.80 -11.09
N ASP A 215 14.41 -3.82 -11.88
CA ASP A 215 14.46 -4.29 -13.26
C ASP A 215 13.95 -5.74 -13.34
N HIS A 216 12.74 -5.94 -13.85
CA HIS A 216 12.40 -7.06 -14.73
C HIS A 216 11.14 -6.68 -15.52
N GLY A 217 11.28 -6.65 -16.85
CA GLY A 217 10.25 -6.20 -17.79
C GLY A 217 8.87 -6.78 -17.50
N ALA A 218 7.97 -5.93 -17.02
CA ALA A 218 6.53 -6.15 -16.98
C ALA A 218 5.84 -4.80 -16.81
N ALA A 219 4.96 -4.49 -17.76
CA ALA A 219 3.97 -3.41 -17.76
C ALA A 219 4.07 -2.39 -16.61
N THR A 220 4.42 -1.15 -16.96
CA THR A 220 4.06 0.05 -16.21
C THR A 220 2.53 0.16 -16.14
N SER A 221 1.92 -0.66 -15.28
CA SER A 221 0.62 -0.39 -14.72
C SER A 221 0.83 0.78 -13.76
N GLY A 222 0.83 2.00 -14.31
CA GLY A 222 0.58 3.19 -13.52
C GLY A 222 -0.78 2.97 -12.88
N VAL A 223 -0.77 2.57 -11.60
CA VAL A 223 -1.97 2.43 -10.80
C VAL A 223 -2.61 3.81 -10.83
N ALA A 224 -3.67 3.93 -11.62
CA ALA A 224 -4.35 5.18 -11.82
C ALA A 224 -4.67 5.76 -10.45
N ALA A 225 -4.07 6.92 -10.17
CA ALA A 225 -4.49 7.81 -9.11
C ALA A 225 -6.02 7.78 -9.06
N ALA A 226 -6.59 7.78 -7.86
CA ALA A 226 -8.01 8.02 -7.71
C ALA A 226 -8.33 9.48 -8.07
N GLN A 227 -8.09 9.84 -9.32
CA GLN A 227 -8.69 10.98 -9.95
C GLN A 227 -10.19 10.75 -9.96
N VAL A 228 -10.93 11.80 -9.69
CA VAL A 228 -12.38 11.80 -9.87
C VAL A 228 -12.61 11.58 -11.36
N VAL A 229 -12.95 10.35 -11.73
CA VAL A 229 -13.27 10.00 -13.12
C VAL A 229 -14.63 10.60 -13.44
N ASN A 230 -14.68 11.52 -14.39
CA ASN A 230 -15.94 12.11 -14.85
C ASN A 230 -16.81 11.05 -15.53
N ARG A 231 -16.22 10.22 -16.39
CA ARG A 231 -16.90 9.06 -17.00
C ARG A 231 -15.91 8.04 -17.56
N SER A 232 -16.44 6.88 -17.93
CA SER A 232 -15.70 5.82 -18.60
C SER A 232 -16.12 5.66 -20.06
N VAL A 233 -15.17 5.32 -20.93
CA VAL A 233 -15.41 5.00 -22.34
C VAL A 233 -14.76 3.67 -22.67
N ALA A 234 -15.49 2.78 -23.33
CA ALA A 234 -14.94 1.52 -23.81
C ALA A 234 -14.34 1.70 -25.21
N VAL A 235 -13.12 1.20 -25.42
CA VAL A 235 -12.42 1.19 -26.71
C VAL A 235 -11.94 -0.22 -27.00
N ALA A 236 -12.29 -0.77 -28.16
CA ALA A 236 -11.79 -2.05 -28.63
C ALA A 236 -10.70 -1.85 -29.69
N MET A 237 -9.70 -2.73 -29.67
CA MET A 237 -8.60 -2.81 -30.65
C MET A 237 -8.74 -4.11 -31.43
N GLY A 238 -8.65 -4.05 -32.76
CA GLY A 238 -8.80 -5.20 -33.64
C GLY A 238 -7.65 -5.38 -34.62
N ASP A 239 -7.51 -6.59 -35.15
CA ASP A 239 -6.49 -6.93 -36.17
C ASP A 239 -6.80 -6.33 -37.54
N ASP A 240 -7.97 -5.70 -37.71
CA ASP A 240 -8.29 -4.84 -38.84
C ASP A 240 -7.55 -3.49 -38.79
N MET A 241 -6.63 -3.32 -37.82
CA MET A 241 -5.85 -2.12 -37.56
C MET A 241 -6.74 -0.91 -37.25
N ARG A 242 -7.82 -1.14 -36.48
CA ARG A 242 -8.77 -0.09 -36.09
C ARG A 242 -9.04 -0.08 -34.59
N PHE A 243 -9.37 1.11 -34.11
CA PHE A 243 -10.02 1.32 -32.83
C PHE A 243 -11.53 1.45 -33.02
N SER A 244 -12.30 0.93 -32.06
CA SER A 244 -13.75 1.09 -31.99
C SER A 244 -14.17 1.57 -30.60
N PRO A 245 -14.66 2.81 -30.45
CA PRO A 245 -14.85 3.82 -31.50
C PRO A 245 -13.52 4.39 -32.01
N ALA A 246 -13.54 4.94 -33.23
CA ALA A 246 -12.39 5.62 -33.86
C ALA A 246 -12.30 7.11 -33.49
N SER A 247 -13.30 7.66 -32.80
CA SER A 247 -13.29 9.03 -32.31
C SER A 247 -13.84 9.13 -30.89
N LEU A 248 -13.29 10.07 -30.13
CA LEU A 248 -13.68 10.42 -28.77
C LEU A 248 -13.94 11.91 -28.68
N HIS A 249 -15.04 12.30 -28.04
CA HIS A 249 -15.32 13.69 -27.68
C HIS A 249 -15.14 13.83 -26.18
N VAL A 250 -14.34 14.79 -25.75
CA VAL A 250 -14.03 15.05 -24.33
C VAL A 250 -14.02 16.56 -24.08
N ALA A 251 -14.21 16.99 -22.84
CA ALA A 251 -14.10 18.40 -22.45
C ALA A 251 -12.75 18.71 -21.81
N ALA A 252 -12.27 19.95 -21.96
CA ALA A 252 -11.15 20.45 -21.19
C ALA A 252 -11.47 20.41 -19.68
N GLY A 253 -10.51 19.94 -18.88
CA GLY A 253 -10.66 19.60 -17.46
C GLY A 253 -11.26 18.22 -17.18
N GLU A 254 -11.74 17.48 -18.19
CA GLU A 254 -12.37 16.17 -18.00
C GLU A 254 -11.33 15.07 -17.73
N THR A 255 -11.57 14.25 -16.70
CA THR A 255 -10.86 13.00 -16.47
C THR A 255 -11.68 11.82 -16.97
N VAL A 256 -11.20 11.15 -18.01
CA VAL A 256 -11.86 10.01 -18.64
C VAL A 256 -11.09 8.73 -18.33
N ARG A 257 -11.82 7.69 -17.91
CA ARG A 257 -11.31 6.32 -17.85
C ARG A 257 -11.60 5.64 -19.18
N ILE A 258 -10.56 5.32 -19.94
CA ILE A 258 -10.67 4.52 -21.15
C ILE A 258 -10.50 3.06 -20.72
N SER A 259 -11.54 2.24 -20.91
CA SER A 259 -11.48 0.79 -20.72
C SER A 259 -11.17 0.17 -22.08
N LEU A 260 -9.96 -0.38 -22.23
CA LEU A 260 -9.45 -0.91 -23.49
C LEU A 260 -9.52 -2.43 -23.49
N THR A 261 -9.98 -3.01 -24.60
CA THR A 261 -9.90 -4.46 -24.84
C THR A 261 -9.22 -4.74 -26.16
N ASN A 262 -8.15 -5.54 -26.15
CA ASN A 262 -7.58 -6.13 -27.35
C ASN A 262 -8.42 -7.35 -27.77
N ARG A 263 -9.14 -7.25 -28.89
CA ARG A 263 -9.93 -8.36 -29.47
C ARG A 263 -9.17 -9.12 -30.56
N GLY A 264 -7.94 -8.70 -30.85
CA GLY A 264 -7.06 -9.27 -31.85
C GLY A 264 -6.23 -10.46 -31.33
N GLN A 265 -5.42 -10.99 -32.24
CA GLN A 265 -4.46 -12.07 -32.01
C GLN A 265 -3.02 -11.57 -31.93
N VAL A 266 -2.79 -10.27 -32.14
CA VAL A 266 -1.48 -9.62 -31.97
C VAL A 266 -1.52 -8.58 -30.86
N ASP A 267 -0.36 -8.17 -30.36
CA ASP A 267 -0.24 -7.08 -29.41
C ASP A 267 -0.76 -5.77 -30.02
N HIS A 268 -1.47 -4.99 -29.23
CA HIS A 268 -1.90 -3.64 -29.60
C HIS A 268 -1.60 -2.67 -28.47
N GLU A 269 -1.41 -1.41 -28.82
CA GLU A 269 -1.25 -0.34 -27.85
C GLU A 269 -2.08 0.87 -28.22
N LEU A 270 -2.34 1.71 -27.22
CA LEU A 270 -2.96 3.00 -27.36
C LEU A 270 -2.06 4.03 -26.72
N VAL A 271 -1.59 4.98 -27.53
CA VAL A 271 -0.77 6.12 -27.11
C VAL A 271 -1.52 7.39 -27.48
N ILE A 272 -1.78 8.27 -26.50
CA ILE A 272 -2.42 9.57 -26.72
C ILE A 272 -1.37 10.66 -26.86
N GLY A 273 -1.52 11.51 -27.89
CA GLY A 273 -0.64 12.65 -28.11
C GLY A 273 -1.15 13.55 -29.22
N THR A 274 -0.42 14.62 -29.51
CA THR A 274 -0.67 15.42 -30.72
C THR A 274 -0.27 14.62 -31.98
N PRO A 275 -0.84 14.93 -33.15
CA PRO A 275 -0.48 14.22 -34.39
C PRO A 275 1.03 14.28 -34.71
N ALA A 276 1.69 15.39 -34.37
CA ALA A 276 3.13 15.56 -34.58
C ALA A 276 3.94 14.66 -33.64
N GLU A 277 3.59 14.60 -32.34
CA GLU A 277 4.27 13.76 -31.36
C GLU A 277 4.12 12.27 -31.70
N LEU A 278 2.90 11.83 -32.06
CA LEU A 278 2.66 10.43 -32.42
C LEU A 278 3.46 10.03 -33.67
N LYS A 279 3.57 10.92 -34.66
CA LYS A 279 4.36 10.65 -35.87
C LYS A 279 5.86 10.53 -35.57
N VAL A 280 6.40 11.41 -34.74
CA VAL A 280 7.81 11.34 -34.31
C VAL A 280 8.06 10.06 -33.52
N HIS A 281 7.15 9.71 -32.61
CA HIS A 281 7.26 8.50 -31.79
C HIS A 281 7.16 7.23 -32.65
N ALA A 282 6.24 7.18 -33.63
CA ALA A 282 6.15 6.07 -34.58
C ALA A 282 7.42 5.91 -35.42
N GLN A 283 8.15 6.99 -35.69
CA GLN A 283 9.44 6.91 -36.38
C GLN A 283 10.52 6.33 -35.46
N ALA A 284 10.64 6.83 -34.23
CA ALA A 284 11.61 6.32 -33.25
C ALA A 284 11.41 4.81 -32.98
N MET A 285 10.17 4.35 -32.86
CA MET A 285 9.84 2.93 -32.68
C MET A 285 10.26 2.06 -33.87
N ARG A 286 10.22 2.60 -35.10
CA ARG A 286 10.71 1.91 -36.30
C ARG A 286 12.23 1.82 -36.34
N GLU A 287 12.91 2.84 -35.82
CA GLU A 287 14.37 2.91 -35.76
C GLU A 287 14.95 2.05 -34.61
N GLY A 288 14.09 1.41 -33.82
CA GLY A 288 14.49 0.52 -32.71
C GLY A 288 14.92 1.27 -31.45
N GLU A 289 14.66 2.58 -31.37
CA GLU A 289 14.90 3.36 -30.18
C GLU A 289 13.80 3.07 -29.15
N ALA A 290 14.11 2.17 -28.21
CA ALA A 290 13.24 1.88 -27.09
C ALA A 290 13.28 3.04 -26.07
N HIS A 291 12.45 4.05 -26.30
CA HIS A 291 12.22 5.10 -25.31
C HIS A 291 11.00 4.75 -24.45
N ALA A 292 11.06 5.08 -23.16
CA ALA A 292 9.85 5.14 -22.34
C ALA A 292 8.88 6.15 -22.99
N HIS A 293 7.58 5.82 -23.05
CA HIS A 293 6.56 6.70 -23.63
C HIS A 293 6.66 8.11 -23.04
N GLY A 294 7.27 9.03 -23.80
CA GLY A 294 7.52 10.39 -23.37
C GLY A 294 6.20 11.15 -23.24
N GLY A 295 5.84 11.52 -22.01
CA GLY A 295 4.82 12.52 -21.68
C GLY A 295 3.35 12.16 -21.95
N GLY A 296 3.06 11.19 -22.82
CA GLY A 296 1.70 10.79 -23.20
C GLY A 296 1.14 9.63 -22.37
N ALA A 297 -0.18 9.60 -22.20
CA ALA A 297 -0.87 8.46 -21.60
C ALA A 297 -0.84 7.27 -22.58
N ALA A 298 -0.22 6.16 -22.18
CA ALA A 298 -0.01 4.99 -23.03
C ALA A 298 -0.33 3.66 -22.31
N ILE A 299 -0.83 2.68 -23.05
CA ILE A 299 -1.02 1.31 -22.56
C ILE A 299 -0.84 0.30 -23.70
N ARG A 300 -0.11 -0.79 -23.44
CA ARG A 300 0.01 -1.95 -24.35
C ARG A 300 -0.73 -3.16 -23.78
N LEU A 301 -1.48 -3.86 -24.62
CA LEU A 301 -2.29 -5.02 -24.27
C LEU A 301 -1.99 -6.21 -25.18
N ALA A 302 -1.68 -7.34 -24.55
CA ALA A 302 -1.58 -8.63 -25.21
C ALA A 302 -2.92 -9.09 -25.81
N PRO A 303 -2.94 -10.08 -26.72
CA PRO A 303 -4.17 -10.65 -27.29
C PRO A 303 -5.19 -11.05 -26.22
N GLY A 304 -6.44 -10.65 -26.41
CA GLY A 304 -7.54 -10.92 -25.47
C GLY A 304 -7.48 -10.16 -24.13
N ALA A 305 -6.42 -9.38 -23.87
CA ALA A 305 -6.28 -8.65 -22.63
C ALA A 305 -7.18 -7.41 -22.58
N THR A 306 -7.55 -7.02 -21.36
CA THR A 306 -8.26 -5.77 -21.07
C THR A 306 -7.44 -4.95 -20.08
N GLY A 307 -7.43 -3.64 -20.25
CA GLY A 307 -6.76 -2.70 -19.35
C GLY A 307 -7.51 -1.38 -19.26
N GLU A 308 -7.06 -0.51 -18.38
CA GLU A 308 -7.65 0.81 -18.19
C GLU A 308 -6.57 1.89 -18.27
N LEU A 309 -6.90 2.99 -18.94
CA LEU A 309 -6.08 4.20 -19.01
C LEU A 309 -6.91 5.38 -18.50
N VAL A 310 -6.46 6.05 -17.45
CA VAL A 310 -7.17 7.23 -16.90
C VAL A 310 -6.40 8.48 -17.30
N VAL A 311 -7.08 9.39 -18.01
CA VAL A 311 -6.46 10.58 -18.61
C VAL A 311 -7.28 11.82 -18.26
N THR A 312 -6.60 12.86 -17.77
CA THR A 312 -7.18 14.20 -17.61
C THR A 312 -6.81 15.06 -18.80
N PHE A 313 -7.79 15.48 -19.58
CA PHE A 313 -7.62 16.37 -20.73
C PHE A 313 -7.61 17.82 -20.26
N ARG A 314 -6.43 18.40 -20.00
CA ARG A 314 -6.33 19.74 -19.39
C ARG A 314 -6.69 20.85 -20.36
N ASP A 315 -6.16 20.78 -21.58
CA ASP A 315 -6.25 21.83 -22.58
C ASP A 315 -7.16 21.41 -23.72
N ALA A 316 -7.96 22.34 -24.24
CA ALA A 316 -8.72 22.10 -25.46
C ALA A 316 -7.80 22.10 -26.67
N GLY A 317 -8.08 21.22 -27.62
CA GLY A 317 -7.27 21.07 -28.82
C GLY A 317 -7.47 19.70 -29.47
N PRO A 318 -6.94 19.53 -30.69
CA PRO A 318 -6.93 18.24 -31.36
C PRO A 318 -5.86 17.34 -30.71
N LEU A 319 -6.29 16.19 -30.24
CA LEU A 319 -5.41 15.08 -29.87
C LEU A 319 -5.78 13.86 -30.70
N GLU A 320 -4.86 12.91 -30.79
CA GLU A 320 -5.07 11.62 -31.42
C GLU A 320 -4.69 10.52 -30.44
N PHE A 321 -5.17 9.32 -30.72
CA PHE A 321 -4.66 8.10 -30.11
C PHE A 321 -4.28 7.10 -31.20
N ALA A 322 -3.14 6.44 -31.04
CA ALA A 322 -2.63 5.53 -32.06
C ALA A 322 -1.88 4.32 -31.48
N CYS A 323 -1.79 3.27 -32.29
CA CYS A 323 -0.93 2.11 -32.01
C CYS A 323 0.41 2.33 -32.73
N LEU A 324 1.50 2.47 -31.98
CA LEU A 324 2.82 2.83 -32.52
C LEU A 324 3.74 1.61 -32.69
N ILE A 325 3.19 0.40 -32.54
CA ILE A 325 3.84 -0.85 -32.93
C ILE A 325 4.21 -0.76 -34.42
N PRO A 326 5.47 -1.05 -34.80
CA PRO A 326 5.91 -0.97 -36.18
C PRO A 326 4.97 -1.73 -37.13
N GLY A 327 4.47 -1.05 -38.16
CA GLY A 327 3.50 -1.58 -39.13
C GLY A 327 2.05 -1.23 -38.81
N HIS A 328 1.68 -1.06 -37.54
CA HIS A 328 0.29 -0.80 -37.13
C HIS A 328 -0.10 0.67 -37.38
N PHE A 329 0.78 1.60 -37.03
CA PHE A 329 0.57 3.03 -37.27
C PHE A 329 0.47 3.34 -38.77
N GLU A 330 1.34 2.72 -39.58
CA GLU A 330 1.40 2.88 -41.04
C GLU A 330 0.18 2.27 -41.72
N ALA A 331 -0.35 1.17 -41.17
CA ALA A 331 -1.60 0.57 -41.59
C ALA A 331 -2.84 1.41 -41.24
N GLY A 332 -2.67 2.48 -40.47
CA GLY A 332 -3.72 3.45 -40.16
C GLY A 332 -4.42 3.22 -38.83
N MET A 333 -3.81 2.49 -37.89
CA MET A 333 -4.36 2.28 -36.56
C MET A 333 -4.25 3.53 -35.69
N ARG A 334 -5.17 4.48 -35.93
CA ARG A 334 -5.31 5.76 -35.23
C ARG A 334 -6.78 6.13 -35.03
N GLY A 335 -7.02 7.03 -34.09
CA GLY A 335 -8.33 7.63 -33.82
C GLY A 335 -8.20 9.04 -33.27
N ASP A 336 -9.29 9.80 -33.37
CA ASP A 336 -9.32 11.23 -33.05
C ASP A 336 -9.85 11.48 -31.63
N ILE A 337 -9.29 12.46 -30.94
CA ILE A 337 -9.82 13.00 -29.68
C ILE A 337 -10.10 14.49 -29.86
N ALA A 338 -11.37 14.84 -29.93
CA ALA A 338 -11.81 16.22 -29.93
C ALA A 338 -11.98 16.71 -28.49
N VAL A 339 -11.02 17.49 -28.00
CA VAL A 339 -11.14 18.16 -26.68
C VAL A 339 -11.81 19.51 -26.87
N ALA A 340 -13.10 19.60 -26.53
CA ALA A 340 -13.86 20.84 -26.57
C ALA A 340 -13.57 21.69 -25.32
N GLN A 341 -13.62 23.02 -25.46
CA GLN A 341 -13.63 23.89 -24.29
C GLN A 341 -14.85 23.56 -23.43
N ALA A 342 -14.66 23.38 -22.11
CA ALA A 342 -15.79 23.35 -21.20
C ALA A 342 -16.47 24.72 -21.26
N ASN A 343 -17.74 24.77 -21.66
CA ASN A 343 -18.50 26.02 -21.62
C ASN A 343 -18.42 26.55 -20.18
N ALA A 344 -17.71 27.67 -19.99
CA ALA A 344 -17.79 28.43 -18.76
C ALA A 344 -19.27 28.75 -18.53
N ALA A 345 -19.79 28.38 -17.35
CA ALA A 345 -21.10 28.86 -16.93
C ALA A 345 -21.14 30.39 -17.10
N PRO A 346 -22.25 30.98 -17.56
CA PRO A 346 -22.35 32.42 -17.71
C PRO A 346 -22.00 33.07 -16.37
N VAL A 347 -20.96 33.89 -16.36
CA VAL A 347 -20.71 34.81 -15.26
C VAL A 347 -21.94 35.69 -15.20
N ASP A 348 -22.68 35.65 -14.08
CA ASP A 348 -23.86 36.45 -13.87
C ASP A 348 -23.59 37.90 -14.31
N ALA A 349 -24.24 38.30 -15.41
CA ALA A 349 -24.19 39.66 -15.87
C ALA A 349 -24.77 40.52 -14.75
N ALA A 350 -23.89 41.33 -14.14
CA ALA A 350 -24.28 42.36 -13.20
C ALA A 350 -25.41 43.18 -13.81
N LYS A 351 -26.59 43.09 -13.19
CA LYS A 351 -27.77 43.89 -13.50
C LYS A 351 -27.36 45.37 -13.54
N PRO A 352 -27.57 46.10 -14.66
CA PRO A 352 -27.34 47.53 -14.67
C PRO A 352 -28.30 48.19 -13.67
N ALA A 353 -27.75 48.98 -12.74
CA ALA A 353 -28.55 49.82 -11.87
C ALA A 353 -29.33 50.84 -12.72
N PRO A 354 -30.60 51.15 -12.38
CA PRO A 354 -31.38 52.11 -13.14
C PRO A 354 -30.82 53.52 -12.92
N ALA A 355 -30.77 54.27 -14.02
CA ALA A 355 -30.34 55.66 -14.06
C ALA A 355 -31.17 56.54 -13.10
N ALA A 356 -30.49 57.26 -12.21
CA ALA A 356 -31.08 58.35 -11.45
C ALA A 356 -30.89 59.67 -12.23
N HIS A 357 -32.01 60.30 -12.53
CA HIS A 357 -32.10 61.60 -13.17
C HIS A 357 -31.57 62.73 -12.28
N GLY A 358 -30.73 63.58 -12.89
CA GLY A 358 -30.80 65.05 -12.86
C GLY A 358 -30.79 65.82 -11.52
N SER A 359 -29.77 66.67 -11.36
CA SER A 359 -30.02 68.10 -11.06
C SER A 359 -28.80 68.97 -11.42
N HIS A 360 -29.01 69.94 -12.29
CA HIS A 360 -28.14 71.07 -12.56
C HIS A 360 -28.13 72.08 -11.39
N LYS A 361 -26.99 72.75 -11.19
CA LYS A 361 -26.82 74.19 -10.85
C LYS A 361 -25.30 74.46 -10.76
N HIS A 362 -24.73 75.09 -11.79
CA HIS A 362 -24.41 76.52 -11.93
C HIS A 362 -23.11 76.92 -11.23
#